data_AF-A0A961KY20-F1
#
_entry.id   AF-A0A961KY20-F1
#
_cell.length_a   1.000
_cell.length_b   1.000
_cell.length_c   1.000
_cell.angle_alpha   90.00
_cell.angle_beta   90.00
_cell.angle_gamma   90.00
#
_symmetry.space_group_name_H-M   'P 1'
#
loop_
_entity.id
_entity.type
_entity.pdbx_description
1 polymer ?
#
loop_
_entity_poly.entity_id
_entity_poly.type
_entity_poly.pdbx_seq_one_letter_code
_entity_poly.pdbx_strand_id
1 'polypeptide(L)'
;MKPILLLGIGCQKGGTTWLYEYLARHPQVANDPVKEMHVLDVRHVPYFGDFHDSKSAYKRELIAGLGKDGSEAATRRRDRLAAEIEGHERSMAMVRDLRRYADHMQRLAESDPAVRLVRDITPSYAALDAPHWQQVRRDLEERFDLRLVFIMRDPVDRLFSAYRMGRRRAEDLNAVLSAASPLEAARNRLRPLKASVMELVRRKPKESPFLAFALEEMNLRRSQYEKTVTAVEAAFPAAQLHCVLFEDFFNEAALRRFTDFAGIDFLPTEYAKTKQTASGGAELTDEDVAQLRDRLDATYRFCEERFGRDAIAACWKYH
;
A
#
# COMPACT_ATOMS: atom_id res chain seq x y z
N MET A 1 -11.37 -1.67 27.67
CA MET A 1 -11.40 -0.77 26.50
C MET A 1 -11.09 -1.62 25.28
N LYS A 2 -11.73 -1.41 24.13
CA LYS A 2 -11.43 -2.18 22.91
C LYS A 2 -10.00 -1.83 22.44
N PRO A 3 -9.18 -2.78 21.98
CA PRO A 3 -7.92 -2.46 21.34
C PRO A 3 -8.15 -1.66 20.05
N ILE A 4 -7.23 -0.76 19.72
CA ILE A 4 -7.32 0.02 18.49
C ILE A 4 -6.79 -0.82 17.33
N LEU A 5 -7.59 -0.95 16.27
CA LEU A 5 -7.17 -1.52 15.00
C LEU A 5 -7.07 -0.41 13.95
N LEU A 6 -5.83 -0.09 13.56
CA LEU A 6 -5.53 0.90 12.54
C LEU A 6 -5.46 0.25 11.15
N LEU A 7 -6.36 0.67 10.26
CA LEU A 7 -6.35 0.30 8.84
C LEU A 7 -5.69 1.41 8.02
N GLY A 8 -4.51 1.11 7.46
CA GLY A 8 -3.83 1.99 6.52
C GLY A 8 -4.32 1.73 5.11
N ILE A 9 -5.29 2.50 4.65
CA ILE A 9 -6.08 2.13 3.48
C ILE A 9 -5.48 2.57 2.15
N GLY A 10 -4.49 3.46 2.16
CA GLY A 10 -3.88 3.96 0.93
C GLY A 10 -3.20 5.31 1.07
N CYS A 11 -2.81 5.92 -0.04
CA CYS A 11 -2.79 5.32 -1.39
C CYS A 11 -1.44 4.65 -1.68
N GLN A 12 -1.39 3.69 -2.61
CA GLN A 12 -0.12 3.15 -3.08
C GLN A 12 0.73 4.31 -3.62
N LYS A 13 1.98 4.40 -3.15
CA LYS A 13 2.93 5.50 -3.44
C LYS A 13 2.66 6.82 -2.71
N GLY A 14 1.72 6.84 -1.77
CA GLY A 14 1.46 7.95 -0.85
C GLY A 14 2.18 7.83 0.50
N GLY A 15 3.34 7.18 0.60
CA GLY A 15 4.12 7.20 1.85
C GLY A 15 3.74 6.16 2.92
N THR A 16 2.81 5.24 2.64
CA THR A 16 2.42 4.16 3.57
C THR A 16 3.57 3.26 4.05
N THR A 17 4.67 3.19 3.29
CA THR A 17 5.87 2.47 3.72
C THR A 17 6.58 3.18 4.86
N TRP A 18 6.69 4.50 4.82
CA TRP A 18 7.26 5.26 5.93
C TRP A 18 6.39 5.11 7.19
N LEU A 19 5.06 5.23 7.04
CA LEU A 19 4.14 5.03 8.15
C LEU A 19 4.28 3.63 8.77
N TYR A 20 4.35 2.60 7.92
CA TYR A 20 4.59 1.23 8.37
C TYR A 20 5.91 1.12 9.16
N GLU A 21 6.99 1.70 8.67
CA GLU A 21 8.30 1.65 9.32
C GLU A 21 8.35 2.43 10.63
N TYR A 22 7.67 3.59 10.70
CA TYR A 22 7.51 4.36 11.93
C TYR A 22 6.79 3.54 12.99
N LEU A 23 5.61 3.01 12.66
CA LEU A 23 4.84 2.18 13.57
C LEU A 23 5.57 0.88 13.94
N ALA A 24 6.39 0.32 13.04
CA ALA A 24 7.11 -0.93 13.30
C ALA A 24 8.12 -0.82 14.45
N ARG A 25 8.65 0.38 14.67
CA ARG A 25 9.61 0.68 15.74
C ARG A 25 8.94 1.12 17.03
N HIS A 26 7.62 1.30 17.03
CA HIS A 26 6.90 1.88 18.15
C HIS A 26 6.60 0.82 19.22
N PRO A 27 6.96 1.03 20.50
CA PRO A 27 6.83 0.02 21.55
C PRO A 27 5.37 -0.35 21.86
N GLN A 28 4.43 0.53 21.55
CA GLN A 28 2.99 0.32 21.79
C GLN A 28 2.25 -0.28 20.58
N VAL A 29 2.96 -0.75 19.56
CA VAL A 29 2.37 -1.25 18.33
C VAL A 29 2.83 -2.67 18.05
N ALA A 30 1.88 -3.59 17.92
CA ALA A 30 2.20 -4.96 17.54
C ALA A 30 2.52 -5.07 16.04
N ASN A 31 3.41 -5.99 15.69
CA ASN A 31 3.86 -6.24 14.33
C ASN A 31 3.44 -7.63 13.87
N ASP A 32 2.90 -7.73 12.66
CA ASP A 32 2.80 -9.02 11.95
C ASP A 32 4.02 -9.19 11.02
N PRO A 33 4.52 -10.42 10.81
CA PRO A 33 5.58 -10.68 9.83
C PRO A 33 5.21 -10.29 8.39
N VAL A 34 3.91 -10.21 8.05
CA VAL A 34 3.42 -9.81 6.73
C VAL A 34 3.04 -8.34 6.71
N LYS A 35 3.81 -7.57 5.92
CA LYS A 35 3.37 -6.26 5.44
C LYS A 35 2.36 -6.43 4.31
N GLU A 36 1.32 -5.59 4.30
CA GLU A 36 0.21 -5.62 3.33
C GLU A 36 -0.51 -6.99 3.38
N MET A 37 -1.45 -7.11 4.32
CA MET A 37 -2.14 -8.38 4.59
C MET A 37 -3.16 -8.76 3.53
N HIS A 38 -3.71 -7.80 2.77
CA HIS A 38 -4.62 -8.08 1.66
C HIS A 38 -5.83 -8.96 2.06
N VAL A 39 -6.32 -8.82 3.29
CA VAL A 39 -7.43 -9.63 3.80
C VAL A 39 -8.77 -9.07 3.32
N LEU A 40 -8.89 -7.74 3.25
CA LEU A 40 -10.16 -7.07 2.97
C LEU A 40 -10.42 -6.84 1.47
N ASP A 41 -9.42 -6.96 0.60
CA ASP A 41 -9.54 -6.64 -0.83
C ASP A 41 -9.53 -7.85 -1.76
N VAL A 42 -8.85 -8.93 -1.42
CA VAL A 42 -8.65 -10.07 -2.34
C VAL A 42 -9.96 -10.70 -2.84
N ARG A 43 -10.99 -10.82 -1.99
CA ARG A 43 -12.30 -11.35 -2.41
C ARG A 43 -13.15 -10.37 -3.21
N HIS A 44 -12.86 -9.08 -3.11
CA HIS A 44 -13.75 -8.01 -3.54
C HIS A 44 -13.21 -7.22 -4.73
N VAL A 45 -11.90 -7.30 -4.96
CA VAL A 45 -11.20 -6.63 -6.04
C VAL A 45 -10.49 -7.70 -6.86
N PRO A 46 -11.06 -8.16 -8.00
CA PRO A 46 -10.53 -9.29 -8.79
C PRO A 46 -9.04 -9.16 -9.15
N TYR A 47 -8.56 -7.92 -9.30
CA TYR A 47 -7.16 -7.61 -9.54
C TYR A 47 -6.19 -8.22 -8.50
N PHE A 48 -6.65 -8.48 -7.27
CA PHE A 48 -5.86 -9.07 -6.18
C PHE A 48 -6.18 -10.55 -5.92
N GLY A 49 -7.04 -11.21 -6.70
CA GLY A 49 -7.55 -12.56 -6.44
C GLY A 49 -6.48 -13.60 -6.08
N ASP A 50 -5.35 -13.58 -6.82
CA ASP A 50 -4.25 -14.54 -6.63
C ASP A 50 -3.10 -13.97 -5.78
N PHE A 51 -3.29 -12.87 -5.06
CA PHE A 51 -2.19 -12.14 -4.41
C PHE A 51 -1.35 -13.02 -3.48
N HIS A 52 -1.99 -13.76 -2.58
CA HIS A 52 -1.29 -14.57 -1.59
C HIS A 52 -0.62 -15.78 -2.22
N ASP A 53 -1.31 -16.51 -3.08
CA ASP A 53 -0.76 -17.68 -3.77
C ASP A 53 0.46 -17.27 -4.60
N SER A 54 0.33 -16.14 -5.30
CA SER A 54 1.43 -15.50 -6.02
C SER A 54 2.62 -15.18 -5.13
N LYS A 55 2.38 -14.58 -3.97
CA LYS A 55 3.42 -14.17 -3.04
C LYS A 55 4.10 -15.34 -2.34
N SER A 56 3.37 -16.40 -2.05
CA SER A 56 3.90 -17.62 -1.45
C SER A 56 4.72 -18.41 -2.46
N ALA A 57 4.20 -18.61 -3.68
CA ALA A 57 4.94 -19.29 -4.76
C ALA A 57 6.29 -18.60 -5.03
N TYR A 58 6.29 -17.28 -5.18
CA TYR A 58 7.51 -16.51 -5.37
C TYR A 58 8.54 -16.69 -4.26
N LYS A 59 8.12 -16.74 -2.99
CA LYS A 59 9.06 -16.94 -1.88
C LYS A 59 9.59 -18.36 -1.80
N ARG A 60 8.78 -19.37 -2.15
CA ARG A 60 9.24 -20.76 -2.24
C ARG A 60 10.32 -20.90 -3.31
N GLU A 61 10.16 -20.22 -4.45
CA GLU A 61 11.20 -20.14 -5.47
C GLU A 61 12.47 -19.45 -4.94
N LEU A 62 12.34 -18.33 -4.24
CA LEU A 62 13.49 -17.67 -3.61
C LEU A 62 14.23 -18.61 -2.64
N ILE A 63 13.53 -19.38 -1.82
CA ILE A 63 14.12 -20.37 -0.91
C ILE A 63 14.82 -21.48 -1.70
N ALA A 64 14.21 -22.01 -2.76
CA ALA A 64 14.80 -23.04 -3.60
C ALA A 64 16.07 -22.57 -4.32
N GLY A 65 16.17 -21.27 -4.61
CA GLY A 65 17.36 -20.64 -5.18
C GLY A 65 18.43 -20.24 -4.16
N LEU A 66 18.14 -20.29 -2.85
CA LEU A 66 19.19 -20.15 -1.84
C LEU A 66 20.06 -21.41 -1.86
N GLY A 67 21.36 -21.23 -2.09
CA GLY A 67 22.34 -22.31 -2.04
C GLY A 67 22.23 -23.14 -0.76
N LYS A 68 22.77 -24.36 -0.82
CA LYS A 68 22.90 -25.24 0.36
C LYS A 68 24.11 -24.89 1.21
N ASP A 69 24.84 -23.83 0.89
CA ASP A 69 25.91 -23.34 1.75
C ASP A 69 25.25 -22.88 3.06
N GLY A 70 25.50 -23.62 4.14
CA GLY A 70 24.90 -23.41 5.46
C GLY A 70 25.36 -22.13 6.15
N SER A 71 25.64 -21.06 5.39
CA SER A 71 26.01 -19.76 5.92
C SER A 71 24.87 -19.20 6.76
N GLU A 72 25.24 -18.56 7.85
CA GLU A 72 24.29 -17.99 8.80
C GLU A 72 23.37 -16.94 8.15
N ALA A 73 23.90 -16.19 7.16
CA ALA A 73 23.12 -15.24 6.37
C ALA A 73 22.08 -15.92 5.49
N ALA A 74 22.43 -17.04 4.84
CA ALA A 74 21.48 -17.82 4.03
C ALA A 74 20.39 -18.45 4.89
N THR A 75 20.74 -18.97 6.08
CA THR A 75 19.79 -19.53 7.05
C THR A 75 18.80 -18.46 7.53
N ARG A 76 19.28 -17.30 8.03
CA ARG A 76 18.40 -16.19 8.44
C ARG A 76 17.46 -15.75 7.33
N ARG A 77 17.96 -15.69 6.09
CA ARG A 77 17.14 -15.32 4.93
C ARG A 77 16.07 -16.38 4.64
N ARG A 78 16.41 -17.67 4.75
CA ARG A 78 15.48 -18.78 4.57
C ARG A 78 14.37 -18.75 5.61
N ASP A 79 14.71 -18.57 6.88
CA ASP A 79 13.76 -18.54 7.99
C ASP A 79 12.79 -17.36 7.85
N ARG A 80 13.31 -16.19 7.49
CA ARG A 80 12.48 -15.02 7.19
C ARG A 80 11.48 -15.30 6.05
N LEU A 81 11.95 -15.88 4.94
CA LEU A 81 11.08 -16.18 3.80
C LEU A 81 10.02 -17.24 4.15
N ALA A 82 10.38 -18.23 4.98
CA ALA A 82 9.44 -19.22 5.49
C ALA A 82 8.34 -18.58 6.36
N ALA A 83 8.71 -17.71 7.30
CA ALA A 83 7.76 -16.96 8.12
C ALA A 83 6.83 -16.07 7.28
N GLU A 84 7.36 -15.44 6.20
CA GLU A 84 6.55 -14.66 5.27
C GLU A 84 5.59 -15.55 4.44
N ILE A 85 5.96 -16.80 4.08
CA ILE A 85 5.07 -17.77 3.42
C ILE A 85 3.93 -18.16 4.34
N GLU A 86 4.25 -18.60 5.57
CA GLU A 86 3.26 -18.95 6.59
C GLU A 86 2.29 -17.78 6.85
N GLY A 87 2.83 -16.55 6.83
CA GLY A 87 2.03 -15.34 6.93
C GLY A 87 1.02 -15.15 5.80
N HIS A 88 1.40 -15.41 4.54
CA HIS A 88 0.45 -15.34 3.43
C HIS A 88 -0.57 -16.47 3.47
N GLU A 89 -0.19 -17.68 3.90
CA GLU A 89 -1.13 -18.79 4.10
C GLU A 89 -2.15 -18.49 5.21
N ARG A 90 -1.68 -17.90 6.32
CA ARG A 90 -2.53 -17.40 7.39
C ARG A 90 -3.47 -16.31 6.89
N SER A 91 -2.96 -15.36 6.10
CA SER A 91 -3.78 -14.31 5.50
C SER A 91 -4.83 -14.90 4.54
N MET A 92 -4.53 -15.95 3.78
CA MET A 92 -5.54 -16.65 2.98
C MET A 92 -6.64 -17.29 3.82
N ALA A 93 -6.31 -17.84 4.99
CA ALA A 93 -7.32 -18.33 5.90
C ALA A 93 -8.21 -17.18 6.44
N MET A 94 -7.63 -16.00 6.68
CA MET A 94 -8.36 -14.79 7.08
C MET A 94 -9.22 -14.22 5.94
N VAL A 95 -8.71 -14.23 4.71
CA VAL A 95 -9.45 -13.87 3.49
C VAL A 95 -10.70 -14.72 3.37
N ARG A 96 -10.68 -16.00 3.78
CA ARG A 96 -11.86 -16.88 3.72
C ARG A 96 -12.85 -16.64 4.87
N ASP A 97 -12.37 -16.26 6.05
CA ASP A 97 -13.17 -16.07 7.26
C ASP A 97 -12.63 -14.88 8.09
N LEU A 98 -13.35 -13.76 8.07
CA LEU A 98 -12.95 -12.53 8.80
C LEU A 98 -12.96 -12.72 10.33
N ARG A 99 -13.61 -13.75 10.88
CA ARG A 99 -13.46 -14.06 12.30
C ARG A 99 -12.02 -14.45 12.63
N ARG A 100 -11.34 -15.16 11.72
CA ARG A 100 -9.91 -15.49 11.87
C ARG A 100 -9.03 -14.26 11.78
N TYR A 101 -9.43 -13.27 10.98
CA TYR A 101 -8.76 -11.96 10.94
C TYR A 101 -8.89 -11.27 12.28
N ALA A 102 -10.11 -11.15 12.80
CA ALA A 102 -10.38 -10.55 14.10
C ALA A 102 -9.65 -11.28 15.24
N ASP A 103 -9.64 -12.62 15.25
CA ASP A 103 -8.91 -13.42 16.24
C ASP A 103 -7.40 -13.21 16.17
N HIS A 104 -6.88 -13.06 14.96
CA HIS A 104 -5.47 -12.75 14.76
C HIS A 104 -5.08 -11.37 15.28
N MET A 105 -5.87 -10.35 14.93
CA MET A 105 -5.66 -8.98 15.44
C MET A 105 -5.79 -8.92 16.96
N GLN A 106 -6.73 -9.66 17.55
CA GLN A 106 -6.88 -9.74 19.00
C GLN A 106 -5.65 -10.35 19.66
N ARG A 107 -5.12 -11.46 19.14
CA ARG A 107 -3.89 -12.08 19.66
C ARG A 107 -2.68 -11.13 19.59
N LEU A 108 -2.58 -10.34 18.52
CA LEU A 108 -1.54 -9.31 18.42
C LEU A 108 -1.75 -8.18 19.44
N ALA A 109 -2.99 -7.79 19.72
CA ALA A 109 -3.30 -6.78 20.72
C ALA A 109 -2.97 -7.25 22.14
N GLU A 110 -3.05 -8.56 22.38
CA GLU A 110 -2.80 -9.21 23.68
C GLU A 110 -1.36 -9.71 23.84
N SER A 111 -0.50 -9.53 22.84
CA SER A 111 0.85 -10.12 22.85
C SER A 111 1.79 -9.52 23.89
N ASP A 112 1.55 -8.26 24.27
CA ASP A 112 2.34 -7.54 25.27
C ASP A 112 1.44 -6.48 25.95
N PRO A 113 1.45 -6.33 27.29
CA PRO A 113 0.66 -5.32 27.99
C PRO A 113 0.92 -3.86 27.55
N ALA A 114 2.06 -3.58 26.92
CA ALA A 114 2.39 -2.26 26.39
C ALA A 114 1.68 -1.96 25.05
N VAL A 115 1.17 -2.97 24.34
CA VAL A 115 0.49 -2.79 23.06
C VAL A 115 -0.82 -2.03 23.25
N ARG A 116 -0.97 -0.95 22.49
CA ARG A 116 -2.19 -0.14 22.41
C ARG A 116 -2.82 -0.18 21.02
N LEU A 117 -2.03 -0.54 20.01
CA LEU A 117 -2.40 -0.47 18.59
C LEU A 117 -2.00 -1.75 17.85
N VAL A 118 -2.94 -2.34 17.14
CA VAL A 118 -2.68 -3.31 16.07
C VAL A 118 -2.95 -2.68 14.71
N ARG A 119 -2.28 -3.13 13.66
CA ARG A 119 -2.35 -2.46 12.35
C ARG A 119 -2.39 -3.40 11.17
N ASP A 120 -3.13 -2.99 10.16
CA ASP A 120 -3.12 -3.56 8.81
C ASP A 120 -2.98 -2.41 7.81
N ILE A 121 -1.78 -2.26 7.25
CA ILE A 121 -1.49 -1.22 6.26
C ILE A 121 -1.44 -1.89 4.89
N THR A 122 -2.57 -1.87 4.21
CA THR A 122 -2.75 -2.43 2.87
C THR A 122 -3.28 -1.33 1.94
N PRO A 123 -2.40 -0.66 1.17
CA PRO A 123 -2.76 0.53 0.39
C PRO A 123 -3.79 0.30 -0.73
N SER A 124 -4.10 -0.95 -1.05
CA SER A 124 -5.15 -1.32 -2.01
C SER A 124 -6.55 -1.33 -1.40
N TYR A 125 -6.71 -1.25 -0.08
CA TYR A 125 -8.02 -1.06 0.55
C TYR A 125 -8.71 0.22 0.07
N ALA A 126 -7.95 1.18 -0.47
CA ALA A 126 -8.47 2.35 -1.17
C ALA A 126 -9.43 1.99 -2.32
N ALA A 127 -9.32 0.79 -2.90
CA ALA A 127 -10.19 0.31 -3.98
C ALA A 127 -11.55 -0.21 -3.51
N LEU A 128 -11.74 -0.46 -2.21
CA LEU A 128 -13.01 -0.94 -1.65
C LEU A 128 -14.12 0.10 -1.80
N ASP A 129 -15.35 -0.39 -1.96
CA ASP A 129 -16.56 0.43 -2.05
C ASP A 129 -17.31 0.49 -0.70
N ALA A 130 -18.41 1.25 -0.66
CA ALA A 130 -19.19 1.46 0.56
C ALA A 130 -19.79 0.16 1.13
N PRO A 131 -20.47 -0.72 0.35
CA PRO A 131 -20.95 -2.00 0.87
C PRO A 131 -19.87 -2.85 1.54
N HIS A 132 -18.66 -2.89 0.98
CA HIS A 132 -17.55 -3.62 1.58
C HIS A 132 -17.09 -2.97 2.89
N TRP A 133 -16.97 -1.64 2.95
CA TRP A 133 -16.62 -0.96 4.21
C TRP A 133 -17.69 -1.13 5.30
N GLN A 134 -18.97 -1.15 4.93
CA GLN A 134 -20.08 -1.43 5.85
C GLN A 134 -19.97 -2.85 6.42
N GLN A 135 -19.58 -3.83 5.59
CA GLN A 135 -19.29 -5.18 6.06
C GLN A 135 -18.10 -5.21 7.02
N VAL A 136 -16.98 -4.59 6.65
CA VAL A 136 -15.78 -4.53 7.50
C VAL A 136 -16.10 -3.92 8.86
N ARG A 137 -16.87 -2.83 8.89
CA ARG A 137 -17.32 -2.20 10.13
C ARG A 137 -18.13 -3.17 10.98
N ARG A 138 -19.22 -3.71 10.42
CA ARG A 138 -20.11 -4.65 11.13
C ARG A 138 -19.34 -5.83 11.73
N ASP A 139 -18.38 -6.38 10.98
CA ASP A 139 -17.70 -7.61 11.36
C ASP A 139 -16.60 -7.37 12.43
N LEU A 140 -16.13 -6.13 12.60
CA LEU A 140 -14.96 -5.82 13.46
C LEU A 140 -15.24 -4.80 14.57
N GLU A 141 -16.24 -3.93 14.44
CA GLU A 141 -16.48 -2.81 15.38
C GLU A 141 -16.86 -3.26 16.79
N GLU A 142 -17.40 -4.47 16.95
CA GLU A 142 -17.70 -5.04 18.27
C GLU A 142 -16.41 -5.28 19.07
N ARG A 143 -15.33 -5.68 18.40
CA ARG A 143 -14.07 -6.09 19.05
C ARG A 143 -13.02 -4.98 19.08
N PHE A 144 -13.04 -4.09 18.09
CA PHE A 144 -11.99 -3.09 17.92
C PHE A 144 -12.55 -1.66 17.93
N ASP A 145 -11.74 -0.73 18.43
CA ASP A 145 -11.87 0.67 18.04
C ASP A 145 -11.21 0.84 16.66
N LEU A 146 -12.04 0.87 15.61
CA LEU A 146 -11.58 0.94 14.23
C LEU A 146 -11.12 2.35 13.89
N ARG A 147 -9.90 2.48 13.38
CA ARG A 147 -9.35 3.76 12.93
C ARG A 147 -8.76 3.59 11.54
N LEU A 148 -9.08 4.48 10.62
CA LEU A 148 -8.63 4.42 9.24
C LEU A 148 -7.71 5.61 8.97
N VAL A 149 -6.58 5.35 8.33
CA VAL A 149 -5.66 6.39 7.87
C VAL A 149 -5.48 6.33 6.36
N PHE A 150 -5.66 7.48 5.72
CA PHE A 150 -5.51 7.62 4.27
C PHE A 150 -4.54 8.76 3.94
N ILE A 151 -3.41 8.40 3.35
CA ILE A 151 -2.39 9.34 2.90
C ILE A 151 -2.54 9.57 1.40
N MET A 152 -2.97 10.78 1.03
CA MET A 152 -3.09 11.23 -0.35
C MET A 152 -1.80 11.91 -0.79
N ARG A 153 -1.50 11.86 -2.08
CA ARG A 153 -0.34 12.53 -2.69
C ARG A 153 -0.85 13.22 -3.94
N ASP A 154 -0.12 14.18 -4.50
CA ASP A 154 -0.41 14.63 -5.87
C ASP A 154 -0.70 13.42 -6.79
N PRO A 155 -1.90 13.32 -7.39
CA PRO A 155 -2.34 12.15 -8.15
C PRO A 155 -1.42 11.80 -9.34
N VAL A 156 -0.94 12.81 -10.08
CA VAL A 156 -0.04 12.62 -11.23
C VAL A 156 1.32 12.14 -10.74
N ASP A 157 1.83 12.77 -9.69
CA ASP A 157 3.12 12.46 -9.10
C ASP A 157 3.13 11.05 -8.48
N ARG A 158 2.00 10.63 -7.90
CA ARG A 158 1.73 9.26 -7.41
C ARG A 158 1.77 8.23 -8.54
N LEU A 159 1.07 8.49 -9.64
CA LEU A 159 1.05 7.65 -10.84
C LEU A 159 2.46 7.49 -11.42
N PHE A 160 3.18 8.61 -11.57
CA PHE A 160 4.55 8.60 -12.08
C PHE A 160 5.50 7.84 -11.15
N SER A 161 5.34 7.97 -9.83
CA SER A 161 6.07 7.18 -8.84
C SER A 161 5.77 5.68 -8.92
N ALA A 162 4.53 5.29 -9.26
CA ALA A 162 4.13 3.90 -9.49
C ALA A 162 4.75 3.35 -10.77
N TYR A 163 4.71 4.13 -11.86
CA TYR A 163 5.32 3.78 -13.14
C TYR A 163 6.82 3.52 -13.02
N ARG A 164 7.57 4.44 -12.41
CA ARG A 164 9.02 4.28 -12.17
C ARG A 164 9.34 3.08 -11.29
N MET A 165 8.50 2.78 -10.30
CA MET A 165 8.65 1.56 -9.49
C MET A 165 8.43 0.29 -10.33
N GLY A 166 7.44 0.30 -11.24
CA GLY A 166 7.20 -0.79 -12.18
C GLY A 166 8.40 -1.01 -13.11
N ARG A 167 8.93 0.07 -13.69
CA ARG A 167 10.13 0.03 -14.56
C ARG A 167 11.37 -0.50 -13.88
N ARG A 168 11.74 0.04 -12.71
CA ARG A 168 12.91 -0.45 -11.96
C ARG A 168 12.80 -1.95 -11.67
N ARG A 169 11.62 -2.40 -11.25
CA ARG A 169 11.38 -3.84 -11.03
C ARG A 169 11.51 -4.66 -12.30
N ALA A 170 11.13 -4.12 -13.47
CA ALA A 170 11.29 -4.78 -14.76
C ALA A 170 12.76 -4.80 -15.23
N GLU A 171 13.52 -3.75 -14.95
CA GLU A 171 14.97 -3.65 -15.23
C GLU A 171 15.76 -4.62 -14.34
N ASP A 172 15.54 -4.60 -13.03
CA ASP A 172 16.09 -5.59 -12.07
C ASP A 172 15.77 -7.02 -12.53
N LEU A 173 14.56 -7.20 -13.05
CA LEU A 173 14.13 -8.45 -13.66
C LEU A 173 15.02 -8.79 -14.86
N ASN A 174 15.07 -7.94 -15.88
CA ASN A 174 15.79 -8.25 -17.11
C ASN A 174 17.27 -8.54 -16.85
N ALA A 175 17.90 -7.78 -15.95
CA ALA A 175 19.28 -8.02 -15.50
C ALA A 175 19.48 -9.43 -14.91
N VAL A 176 18.48 -9.93 -14.17
CA VAL A 176 18.48 -11.30 -13.66
C VAL A 176 18.22 -12.33 -14.78
N LEU A 177 17.27 -12.13 -15.72
CA LEU A 177 17.03 -13.12 -16.82
C LEU A 177 18.23 -13.30 -17.75
N SER A 178 19.00 -12.24 -17.95
CA SER A 178 20.21 -12.31 -18.75
C SER A 178 21.31 -13.16 -18.10
N ALA A 179 21.15 -13.59 -16.85
CA ALA A 179 22.13 -14.38 -16.09
C ALA A 179 21.82 -15.90 -16.04
N ALA A 180 20.68 -16.35 -16.57
CA ALA A 180 20.24 -17.75 -16.77
C ALA A 180 20.17 -18.66 -15.52
N SER A 181 18.94 -18.96 -15.06
CA SER A 181 18.64 -20.21 -14.34
C SER A 181 17.15 -20.64 -14.45
N PRO A 182 16.79 -21.93 -14.27
CA PRO A 182 15.41 -22.43 -14.29
C PRO A 182 14.44 -21.79 -13.26
N LEU A 183 14.97 -21.17 -12.19
CA LEU A 183 14.22 -20.35 -11.23
C LEU A 183 13.60 -19.10 -11.87
N GLU A 184 14.07 -18.70 -13.04
CA GLU A 184 13.68 -17.46 -13.72
C GLU A 184 12.45 -17.61 -14.62
N ALA A 185 12.09 -18.83 -15.03
CA ALA A 185 10.90 -19.11 -15.81
C ALA A 185 9.61 -18.95 -14.97
N ALA A 186 9.68 -19.27 -13.68
CA ALA A 186 8.53 -19.15 -12.76
C ALA A 186 8.17 -17.68 -12.45
N ARG A 187 9.17 -16.79 -12.56
CA ARG A 187 9.06 -15.33 -12.54
C ARG A 187 8.11 -14.72 -13.60
N ASN A 188 7.71 -15.48 -14.62
CA ASN A 188 6.77 -15.03 -15.65
C ASN A 188 5.30 -15.17 -15.24
N ARG A 189 4.97 -15.93 -14.19
CA ARG A 189 3.57 -16.15 -13.81
C ARG A 189 2.99 -15.10 -12.86
N LEU A 190 3.84 -14.26 -12.27
CA LEU A 190 3.49 -13.53 -11.04
C LEU A 190 3.73 -12.01 -11.16
N ARG A 191 2.83 -11.31 -11.87
CA ARG A 191 2.26 -10.00 -11.47
C ARG A 191 1.50 -9.32 -12.61
N PRO A 192 0.26 -8.86 -12.37
CA PRO A 192 -0.47 -8.02 -13.33
C PRO A 192 0.28 -6.72 -13.68
N LEU A 193 0.96 -6.08 -12.71
CA LEU A 193 1.75 -4.85 -12.92
C LEU A 193 3.01 -5.01 -13.79
N LYS A 194 3.57 -6.23 -13.91
CA LYS A 194 4.78 -6.50 -14.70
C LYS A 194 4.42 -6.76 -16.15
N ALA A 195 3.39 -7.59 -16.36
CA ALA A 195 2.86 -7.88 -17.68
C ALA A 195 2.40 -6.59 -18.34
N SER A 196 1.68 -5.74 -17.60
CA SER A 196 1.12 -4.51 -18.13
C SER A 196 2.20 -3.50 -18.56
N VAL A 197 3.19 -3.18 -17.71
CA VAL A 197 4.27 -2.24 -18.07
C VAL A 197 5.12 -2.75 -19.23
N MET A 198 5.48 -4.04 -19.26
CA MET A 198 6.30 -4.59 -20.35
C MET A 198 5.52 -4.75 -21.66
N GLU A 199 4.24 -5.09 -21.59
CA GLU A 199 3.35 -5.12 -22.76
C GLU A 199 3.14 -3.72 -23.33
N LEU A 200 2.97 -2.71 -22.47
CA LEU A 200 2.87 -1.30 -22.86
C LEU A 200 4.13 -0.79 -23.55
N VAL A 201 5.32 -1.14 -23.04
CA VAL A 201 6.61 -0.77 -23.66
C VAL A 201 6.82 -1.49 -25.01
N ARG A 202 6.26 -2.70 -25.19
CA ARG A 202 6.36 -3.48 -26.43
C ARG A 202 5.33 -3.07 -27.49
N ARG A 203 4.15 -2.61 -27.05
CA ARG A 203 3.17 -1.97 -27.92
C ARG A 203 3.77 -0.65 -28.45
N LYS A 204 3.37 -0.23 -29.65
CA LYS A 204 3.54 1.16 -30.11
C LYS A 204 2.20 1.86 -29.87
N PRO A 205 1.91 2.37 -28.66
CA PRO A 205 0.65 3.07 -28.43
C PRO A 205 0.68 4.39 -29.20
N LYS A 206 -0.49 4.97 -29.47
CA LYS A 206 -0.58 6.38 -29.89
C LYS A 206 -0.10 7.34 -28.77
N GLU A 207 -0.16 6.86 -27.52
CA GLU A 207 0.15 7.57 -26.28
C GLU A 207 1.53 7.20 -25.73
N SER A 208 2.05 8.00 -24.79
CA SER A 208 3.30 7.69 -24.09
C SER A 208 3.15 6.40 -23.25
N PRO A 209 4.24 5.63 -23.04
CA PRO A 209 4.19 4.45 -22.16
C PRO A 209 3.80 4.76 -20.71
N PHE A 210 4.04 5.99 -20.25
CA PHE A 210 3.59 6.44 -18.94
C PHE A 210 2.08 6.65 -18.91
N LEU A 211 1.53 7.40 -19.88
CA LEU A 211 0.10 7.68 -19.93
C LEU A 211 -0.71 6.38 -20.05
N ALA A 212 -0.30 5.48 -20.93
CA ALA A 212 -0.96 4.18 -21.08
C ALA A 212 -0.95 3.34 -19.78
N PHE A 213 0.14 3.40 -19.01
CA PHE A 213 0.20 2.79 -17.67
C PHE A 213 -0.73 3.51 -16.69
N ALA A 214 -0.71 4.84 -16.70
CA ALA A 214 -1.47 5.65 -15.78
C ALA A 214 -2.98 5.48 -15.96
N LEU A 215 -3.43 5.29 -17.21
CA LEU A 215 -4.82 5.08 -17.59
C LEU A 215 -5.35 3.65 -17.33
N GLU A 216 -4.51 2.70 -16.92
CA GLU A 216 -4.99 1.39 -16.46
C GLU A 216 -5.96 1.57 -15.28
N GLU A 217 -7.05 0.80 -15.30
CA GLU A 217 -8.18 0.93 -14.36
C GLU A 217 -7.74 1.00 -12.89
N MET A 218 -6.88 0.07 -12.45
CA MET A 218 -6.42 0.02 -11.06
C MET A 218 -5.47 1.18 -10.71
N ASN A 219 -4.72 1.69 -11.67
CA ASN A 219 -3.83 2.83 -11.46
C ASN A 219 -4.64 4.12 -11.31
N LEU A 220 -5.68 4.31 -12.14
CA LEU A 220 -6.63 5.41 -11.96
C LEU A 220 -7.41 5.26 -10.65
N ARG A 221 -7.97 4.08 -10.35
CA ARG A 221 -8.78 3.84 -9.14
C ARG A 221 -8.04 4.18 -7.84
N ARG A 222 -6.74 3.92 -7.77
CA ARG A 222 -5.86 4.29 -6.63
C ARG A 222 -5.55 5.78 -6.51
N SER A 223 -5.86 6.55 -7.55
CA SER A 223 -5.72 8.02 -7.58
C SER A 223 -7.06 8.74 -7.45
N GLN A 224 -8.18 8.03 -7.51
CA GLN A 224 -9.54 8.56 -7.36
C GLN A 224 -9.93 8.65 -5.89
N TYR A 225 -9.35 9.64 -5.20
CA TYR A 225 -9.48 9.82 -3.75
C TYR A 225 -10.90 10.12 -3.32
N GLU A 226 -11.66 10.84 -4.14
CA GLU A 226 -13.07 11.14 -3.93
C GLU A 226 -13.89 9.85 -3.77
N LYS A 227 -13.59 8.82 -4.57
CA LYS A 227 -14.27 7.51 -4.46
C LYS A 227 -13.86 6.77 -3.21
N THR A 228 -12.58 6.80 -2.87
CA THR A 228 -12.05 6.13 -1.67
C THR A 228 -12.63 6.72 -0.40
N VAL A 229 -12.57 8.05 -0.24
CA VAL A 229 -13.01 8.72 0.98
C VAL A 229 -14.52 8.65 1.13
N THR A 230 -15.28 8.91 0.06
CA THR A 230 -16.75 8.80 0.10
C THR A 230 -17.22 7.39 0.46
N ALA A 231 -16.54 6.35 -0.06
CA ALA A 231 -16.86 4.96 0.28
C ALA A 231 -16.64 4.65 1.77
N VAL A 232 -15.58 5.19 2.38
CA VAL A 232 -15.30 5.04 3.81
C VAL A 232 -16.29 5.84 4.65
N GLU A 233 -16.55 7.10 4.30
CA GLU A 233 -17.46 7.98 5.05
C GLU A 233 -18.92 7.51 5.01
N ALA A 234 -19.30 6.74 3.98
CA ALA A 234 -20.59 6.04 3.92
C ALA A 234 -20.73 4.88 4.93
N ALA A 235 -19.63 4.44 5.53
CA ALA A 235 -19.59 3.33 6.48
C ALA A 235 -19.11 3.76 7.88
N PHE A 236 -18.22 4.75 7.97
CA PHE A 236 -17.56 5.18 9.21
C PHE A 236 -17.82 6.66 9.49
N PRO A 237 -18.01 7.06 10.77
CA PRO A 237 -18.04 8.46 11.15
C PRO A 237 -16.69 9.14 10.86
N ALA A 238 -16.73 10.44 10.58
CA ALA A 238 -15.54 11.24 10.27
C ALA A 238 -14.44 11.13 11.34
N ALA A 239 -14.80 10.98 12.62
CA ALA A 239 -13.86 10.82 13.72
C ALA A 239 -13.00 9.54 13.64
N GLN A 240 -13.41 8.54 12.86
CA GLN A 240 -12.65 7.29 12.64
C GLN A 240 -11.79 7.33 11.38
N LEU A 241 -11.80 8.42 10.60
CA LEU A 241 -11.01 8.56 9.37
C LEU A 241 -10.04 9.74 9.48
N HIS A 242 -8.74 9.44 9.45
CA HIS A 242 -7.68 10.42 9.37
C HIS A 242 -7.15 10.53 7.95
N CYS A 243 -7.48 11.63 7.29
CA CYS A 243 -6.98 11.97 5.95
C CYS A 243 -5.84 12.97 6.05
N VAL A 244 -4.73 12.71 5.36
CA VAL A 244 -3.55 13.59 5.33
C VAL A 244 -2.94 13.65 3.94
N LEU A 245 -2.27 14.76 3.64
CA LEU A 245 -1.46 14.91 2.44
C LEU A 245 -0.03 14.42 2.71
N PHE A 246 0.53 13.65 1.79
CA PHE A 246 1.88 13.12 1.83
C PHE A 246 2.89 14.25 2.01
N GLU A 247 2.67 15.36 1.33
CA GLU A 247 3.53 16.53 1.34
C GLU A 247 3.56 17.23 2.71
N ASP A 248 2.51 17.09 3.52
CA ASP A 248 2.40 17.66 4.88
C ASP A 248 2.52 16.62 6.01
N PHE A 249 2.68 15.33 5.69
CA PHE A 249 2.65 14.30 6.73
C PHE A 249 3.96 14.17 7.52
N PHE A 250 5.10 14.51 6.91
CA PHE A 250 6.42 14.24 7.47
C PHE A 250 6.98 15.43 8.27
N ASN A 251 6.24 15.84 9.29
CA ASN A 251 6.68 16.82 10.28
C ASN A 251 6.11 16.49 11.67
N GLU A 252 6.67 17.11 12.70
CA GLU A 252 6.28 16.82 14.09
C GLU A 252 4.80 17.11 14.37
N ALA A 253 4.28 18.24 13.89
CA ALA A 253 2.90 18.62 14.15
C ALA A 253 1.91 17.61 13.54
N ALA A 254 2.15 17.18 12.29
CA ALA A 254 1.35 16.17 11.63
C ALA A 254 1.47 14.80 12.31
N LEU A 255 2.68 14.42 12.72
CA LEU A 255 2.90 13.13 13.40
C LEU A 255 2.22 13.09 14.77
N ARG A 256 2.24 14.19 15.54
CA ARG A 256 1.52 14.31 16.82
C ARG A 256 0.01 14.13 16.63
N ARG A 257 -0.58 14.84 15.65
CA ARG A 257 -2.00 14.66 15.30
C ARG A 257 -2.32 13.20 14.95
N PHE A 258 -1.43 12.55 14.22
CA PHE A 258 -1.59 11.13 13.88
C PHE A 258 -1.47 10.21 15.10
N THR A 259 -0.48 10.41 15.99
CA THR A 259 -0.31 9.55 17.18
C THR A 259 -1.45 9.71 18.17
N ASP A 260 -1.96 10.94 18.33
CA ASP A 260 -3.18 11.22 19.11
C ASP A 260 -4.38 10.48 18.49
N PHE A 261 -4.56 10.60 17.17
CA PHE A 261 -5.57 9.84 16.42
C PHE A 261 -5.33 8.34 16.49
N ALA A 262 -4.11 7.83 16.64
CA ALA A 262 -3.81 6.40 16.71
C ALA A 262 -3.83 5.85 18.14
N GLY A 263 -3.97 6.72 19.16
CA GLY A 263 -4.02 6.33 20.57
C GLY A 263 -2.70 5.76 21.09
N ILE A 264 -1.58 6.22 20.52
CA ILE A 264 -0.22 5.84 20.93
C ILE A 264 0.58 7.08 21.31
N ASP A 265 1.61 6.89 22.11
CA ASP A 265 2.49 7.99 22.50
C ASP A 265 3.26 8.54 21.28
N PHE A 266 3.68 9.79 21.36
CA PHE A 266 4.54 10.37 20.33
C PHE A 266 5.95 9.78 20.44
N LEU A 267 6.45 9.18 19.36
CA LEU A 267 7.83 8.69 19.26
C LEU A 267 8.63 9.65 18.36
N PRO A 268 9.65 10.36 18.88
CA PRO A 268 10.52 11.18 18.07
C PRO A 268 11.19 10.35 16.97
N THR A 269 11.24 10.90 15.76
CA THR A 269 11.91 10.27 14.60
C THR A 269 12.54 11.34 13.73
N GLU A 270 13.54 10.95 12.96
CA GLU A 270 13.98 11.77 11.84
C GLU A 270 12.88 11.79 10.78
N TYR A 271 12.39 12.99 10.48
CA TYR A 271 11.56 13.26 9.32
C TYR A 271 12.46 13.29 8.10
N ALA A 272 13.01 12.13 7.74
CA ALA A 272 13.78 12.02 6.51
C ALA A 272 12.88 12.53 5.38
N LYS A 273 13.27 13.63 4.71
CA LYS A 273 12.71 14.02 3.41
C LYS A 273 12.70 12.74 2.60
N THR A 274 11.52 12.14 2.41
CA THR A 274 11.38 10.89 1.68
C THR A 274 12.21 11.05 0.43
N LYS A 275 13.22 10.18 0.25
CA LYS A 275 14.13 10.24 -0.90
C LYS A 275 13.28 10.53 -2.14
N GLN A 276 13.28 11.79 -2.59
CA GLN A 276 12.95 12.11 -3.96
C GLN A 276 14.04 11.36 -4.69
N THR A 277 13.71 10.14 -5.09
CA THR A 277 14.57 9.35 -5.95
C THR A 277 14.51 10.10 -7.26
N ALA A 278 15.35 11.13 -7.37
CA ALA A 278 15.89 11.58 -8.63
C ALA A 278 16.58 10.35 -9.20
N SER A 279 15.92 9.73 -10.16
CA SER A 279 16.55 8.78 -11.05
C SER A 279 15.88 8.95 -12.39
N GLY A 280 16.66 9.51 -13.31
CA GLY A 280 16.26 9.77 -14.68
C GLY A 280 15.72 8.53 -15.38
N GLY A 281 14.86 8.76 -16.36
CA GLY A 281 14.27 7.73 -17.21
C GLY A 281 12.77 7.94 -17.41
N ALA A 282 12.43 8.51 -18.57
CA ALA A 282 11.14 9.03 -19.04
C ALA A 282 10.76 10.41 -18.49
N GLU A 283 10.73 11.41 -19.36
CA GLU A 283 10.15 12.73 -19.07
C GLU A 283 8.64 12.60 -19.09
N LEU A 284 8.01 13.02 -17.99
CA LEU A 284 6.58 13.29 -17.94
C LEU A 284 6.32 14.48 -18.87
N THR A 285 5.55 14.31 -19.93
CA THR A 285 5.27 15.40 -20.88
C THR A 285 4.13 16.28 -20.39
N ASP A 286 4.08 17.54 -20.83
CA ASP A 286 2.97 18.45 -20.50
C ASP A 286 1.63 17.90 -21.04
N GLU A 287 1.65 17.17 -22.16
CA GLU A 287 0.49 16.49 -22.73
C GLU A 287 0.00 15.34 -21.82
N ASP A 288 0.90 14.53 -21.28
CA ASP A 288 0.55 13.48 -20.31
C ASP A 288 -0.10 14.08 -19.06
N VAL A 289 0.45 15.18 -18.56
CA VAL A 289 -0.09 15.91 -17.40
C VAL A 289 -1.48 16.44 -17.71
N ALA A 290 -1.66 17.14 -18.83
CA ALA A 290 -2.95 17.71 -19.21
C ALA A 290 -4.05 16.63 -19.31
N GLN A 291 -3.75 15.48 -19.93
CA GLN A 291 -4.70 14.38 -20.05
C GLN A 291 -5.04 13.75 -18.69
N LEU A 292 -4.05 13.53 -17.83
CA LEU A 292 -4.31 13.02 -16.48
C LEU A 292 -5.05 14.03 -15.60
N ARG A 293 -4.78 15.33 -15.78
CA ARG A 293 -5.47 16.41 -15.09
C ARG A 293 -6.94 16.47 -15.46
N ASP A 294 -7.27 16.36 -16.74
CA ASP A 294 -8.65 16.23 -17.19
C ASP A 294 -9.30 14.98 -16.57
N ARG A 295 -8.61 13.84 -16.60
CA ARG A 295 -9.17 12.57 -16.10
C ARG A 295 -9.34 12.51 -14.58
N LEU A 296 -8.57 13.29 -13.83
CA LEU A 296 -8.55 13.32 -12.36
C LEU A 296 -9.07 14.65 -11.79
N ASP A 297 -9.73 15.48 -12.61
CA ASP A 297 -10.27 16.78 -12.19
C ASP A 297 -11.16 16.67 -10.94
N ALA A 298 -12.03 15.65 -10.89
CA ALA A 298 -12.87 15.39 -9.73
C ALA A 298 -12.06 15.11 -8.45
N THR A 299 -10.91 14.45 -8.56
CA THR A 299 -10.01 14.19 -7.44
C THR A 299 -9.37 15.47 -6.93
N TYR A 300 -8.90 16.34 -7.83
CA TYR A 300 -8.30 17.62 -7.43
C TYR A 300 -9.33 18.52 -6.77
N ARG A 301 -10.52 18.69 -7.36
CA ARG A 301 -11.62 19.44 -6.76
C ARG A 301 -12.00 18.91 -5.38
N PHE A 302 -12.14 17.59 -5.24
CA PHE A 302 -12.42 16.96 -3.94
C PHE A 302 -11.35 17.30 -2.90
N CYS A 303 -10.06 17.26 -3.26
CA CYS A 303 -8.99 17.58 -2.35
C CYS A 303 -8.90 19.09 -2.02
N GLU A 304 -9.19 19.97 -2.98
CA GLU A 304 -9.32 21.41 -2.72
C GLU A 304 -10.46 21.71 -1.74
N GLU A 305 -11.62 21.06 -1.89
CA GLU A 305 -12.76 21.21 -0.98
C GLU A 305 -12.43 20.68 0.42
N ARG A 306 -11.71 19.56 0.52
CA ARG A 306 -11.40 18.91 1.80
C ARG A 306 -10.27 19.58 2.57
N PHE A 307 -9.21 20.01 1.89
CA PHE A 307 -7.99 20.53 2.52
C PHE A 307 -7.81 22.04 2.36
N GLY A 308 -8.63 22.68 1.53
CA GLY A 308 -8.47 24.07 1.13
C GLY A 308 -7.63 24.18 -0.14
N ARG A 309 -8.13 24.97 -1.10
CA ARG A 309 -7.47 25.21 -2.39
C ARG A 309 -6.02 25.70 -2.23
N ASP A 310 -5.78 26.67 -1.36
CA ASP A 310 -4.44 27.22 -1.16
C ASP A 310 -3.46 26.20 -0.59
N ALA A 311 -3.94 25.30 0.28
CA ALA A 311 -3.11 24.22 0.83
C ALA A 311 -2.71 23.23 -0.26
N ILE A 312 -3.65 22.84 -1.13
CA ILE A 312 -3.35 21.96 -2.26
C ILE A 312 -2.40 22.64 -3.24
N ALA A 313 -2.68 23.88 -3.64
CA ALA A 313 -1.83 24.64 -4.56
C ALA A 313 -0.39 24.83 -4.04
N ALA A 314 -0.21 24.92 -2.72
CA ALA A 314 1.11 25.06 -2.10
C ALA A 314 1.95 23.78 -2.15
N CYS A 315 1.32 22.59 -2.25
CA CYS A 315 2.04 21.32 -2.13
C CYS A 315 1.93 20.39 -3.35
N TRP A 316 0.89 20.50 -4.16
CA TRP A 316 0.69 19.63 -5.33
C TRP A 316 1.18 20.33 -6.59
N LYS A 317 2.17 19.72 -7.23
CA LYS A 317 2.92 20.31 -8.34
C LYS A 317 2.04 20.57 -9.56
N TYR A 318 1.06 19.71 -9.80
CA TYR A 318 0.23 19.78 -10.99
C TYR A 318 -1.17 20.33 -10.68
N HIS A 319 -1.37 21.03 -9.55
CA HIS A 319 -2.65 21.61 -9.13
C HIS A 319 -3.26 22.56 -10.18
#